data_AF-A0A2D9CPR6-F1
#
_entry.id   AF-A0A2D9CPR6-F1
#
_cell.length_a   1.000
_cell.length_b   1.000
_cell.length_c   1.000
_cell.angle_alpha   90.00
_cell.angle_beta   90.00
_cell.angle_gamma   90.00
#
_symmetry.space_group_name_H-M   'P 1'
#
loop_
_entity.id
_entity.type
_entity.pdbx_description
1 polymer ?
#
loop_
_entity_poly.entity_id
_entity_poly.type
_entity_poly.pdbx_seq_one_letter_code
_entity_poly.pdbx_strand_id
1 'polypeptide(L)'
;MRVCSMSGRFGAWNLKTGITTGALVLALWPLGGGAQEALPLSELRREIAEIDASVAEAEAQKAKYGAGLISTLMEARIETLKLTRAVLENRVAGETGGAQRVIELPVARPDPELADKILAEILAQQKIVAAAEKEAQGASGLIGAVAQSRAETEKLSLANLRGNWLAATYGILLPITPPVADESSAQPAPAKTATVQSAAATPEGTEAGPDWADAAHPEIDYSKAIFSQLHREKFTIHGWWGLSQDRAAIDDSPKIFGINVSEYKEGLQLSTPKLYVSCKEGETSVVFDADDYILSDYNVNTVPVTYRIDGQDAVQDRWSKLTSSKGGGLFGAQGQRMIRQLYDAEKLFVRLTEKNGKTHDATFQLAGGQAVFDAAAAACGFSTLDLTAADYRAIQTMLNSAGYEAGTPDGVWGAGSAQAMRAWQAENGLATTGAPDRASLAAMGMN
;
A
#
# COMPACT_ATOMS: atom_id res chain seq x y z
N MET A 1 -72.72 -18.25 40.12
CA MET A 1 -73.05 -17.12 41.00
C MET A 1 -71.77 -16.65 41.69
N ARG A 2 -71.47 -15.35 41.59
CA ARG A 2 -70.55 -14.51 42.41
C ARG A 2 -69.02 -14.67 42.28
N VAL A 3 -68.50 -13.73 41.48
CA VAL A 3 -67.36 -12.80 41.71
C VAL A 3 -66.93 -12.63 43.18
N CYS A 4 -65.61 -12.57 43.41
CA CYS A 4 -65.03 -11.59 44.33
C CYS A 4 -63.64 -11.13 43.83
N SER A 5 -63.50 -9.80 43.75
CA SER A 5 -62.30 -9.02 43.47
C SER A 5 -61.65 -8.64 44.80
N MET A 6 -60.32 -8.58 44.88
CA MET A 6 -59.65 -7.51 45.63
C MET A 6 -58.18 -7.33 45.23
N SER A 7 -57.81 -6.06 45.25
CA SER A 7 -56.60 -5.40 44.78
C SER A 7 -55.44 -5.47 45.78
N GLY A 8 -54.21 -5.40 45.27
CA GLY A 8 -52.99 -5.22 46.08
C GLY A 8 -51.81 -4.78 45.23
N ARG A 9 -51.34 -3.56 45.47
CA ARG A 9 -50.29 -2.80 44.77
C ARG A 9 -48.99 -3.58 44.57
N PHE A 10 -48.45 -3.59 43.35
CA PHE A 10 -47.02 -3.77 43.11
C PHE A 10 -46.41 -2.44 42.67
N GLY A 11 -45.49 -1.96 43.50
CA GLY A 11 -44.73 -0.75 43.28
C GLY A 11 -43.80 -0.89 42.08
N ALA A 12 -43.68 0.21 41.34
CA ALA A 12 -42.68 0.43 40.32
C ALA A 12 -41.27 0.33 40.92
N TRP A 13 -40.41 -0.50 40.32
CA TRP A 13 -38.96 -0.38 40.43
C TRP A 13 -38.35 -0.31 39.03
N ASN A 14 -37.55 0.75 38.85
CA ASN A 14 -37.01 1.29 37.62
C ASN A 14 -35.87 0.46 37.03
N LEU A 15 -35.77 0.57 35.70
CA LEU A 15 -34.63 0.44 34.79
C LEU A 15 -33.34 -0.22 35.34
N LYS A 16 -33.01 -1.39 34.76
CA LYS A 16 -31.62 -1.79 34.51
C LYS A 16 -31.38 -1.87 33.00
N THR A 17 -30.55 -0.95 32.52
CA THR A 17 -29.86 -1.00 31.24
C THR A 17 -28.96 -2.23 31.20
N GLY A 18 -29.34 -3.25 30.44
CA GLY A 18 -28.46 -4.34 30.05
C GLY A 18 -27.80 -3.98 28.73
N ILE A 19 -26.49 -3.79 28.75
CA ILE A 19 -25.65 -3.75 27.55
C ILE A 19 -25.70 -5.16 26.97
N THR A 20 -26.39 -5.34 25.84
CA THR A 20 -26.37 -6.58 25.08
C THR A 20 -25.02 -6.69 24.37
N THR A 21 -24.09 -7.40 25.01
CA THR A 21 -22.90 -7.94 24.35
C THR A 21 -23.39 -8.96 23.32
N GLY A 22 -23.38 -8.61 22.04
CA GLY A 22 -23.66 -9.53 20.94
C GLY A 22 -22.55 -10.57 20.87
N ALA A 23 -22.74 -11.71 21.53
CA ALA A 23 -21.87 -12.87 21.38
C ALA A 23 -22.16 -13.53 20.03
N LEU A 24 -21.17 -13.51 19.14
CA LEU A 24 -21.18 -14.25 17.88
C LEU A 24 -21.20 -15.75 18.20
N VAL A 25 -22.28 -16.45 17.88
CA VAL A 25 -22.35 -17.92 17.99
C VAL A 25 -21.81 -18.50 16.69
N LEU A 26 -20.55 -18.95 16.70
CA LEU A 26 -19.93 -19.68 15.60
C LEU A 26 -20.46 -21.12 15.56
N ALA A 27 -21.19 -21.47 14.50
CA ALA A 27 -21.54 -22.85 14.20
C ALA A 27 -20.34 -23.54 13.52
N LEU A 28 -19.74 -24.53 14.18
CA LEU A 28 -18.73 -25.41 13.61
C LEU A 28 -19.39 -26.32 12.55
N TRP A 29 -18.89 -26.31 11.32
CA TRP A 29 -19.26 -27.27 10.27
C TRP A 29 -18.24 -28.42 10.16
N PRO A 30 -18.67 -29.64 9.77
CA PRO A 30 -17.78 -30.77 9.60
C PRO A 30 -17.07 -30.69 8.23
N LEU A 31 -15.81 -31.14 8.21
CA LEU A 31 -15.01 -31.29 7.00
C LEU A 31 -15.62 -32.37 6.08
N GLY A 32 -16.14 -31.97 4.93
CA GLY A 32 -16.61 -32.87 3.87
C GLY A 32 -16.62 -32.13 2.52
N GLY A 33 -15.83 -32.63 1.57
CA GLY A 33 -15.40 -31.89 0.37
C GLY A 33 -16.43 -31.70 -0.75
N GLY A 34 -16.05 -30.79 -1.65
CA GLY A 34 -16.36 -30.87 -3.09
C GLY A 34 -17.70 -30.31 -3.55
N ALA A 35 -17.89 -28.99 -3.50
CA ALA A 35 -18.66 -28.20 -4.46
C ALA A 35 -18.38 -26.72 -4.20
N GLN A 36 -18.29 -25.92 -5.27
CA GLN A 36 -18.40 -24.47 -5.19
C GLN A 36 -19.85 -24.15 -4.75
N GLU A 37 -20.15 -24.21 -3.45
CA GLU A 37 -21.46 -23.82 -2.93
C GLU A 37 -21.56 -22.30 -2.99
N ALA A 38 -22.52 -21.81 -3.79
CA ALA A 38 -23.01 -20.45 -3.66
C ALA A 38 -23.38 -20.22 -2.18
N LEU A 39 -22.88 -19.14 -1.60
CA LEU A 39 -23.12 -18.80 -0.20
C LEU A 39 -24.63 -18.81 0.08
N PRO A 40 -25.08 -19.34 1.22
CA PRO A 40 -26.50 -19.24 1.55
C PRO A 40 -26.81 -17.77 1.84
N LEU A 41 -27.63 -17.14 0.99
CA LEU A 41 -28.12 -15.75 1.13
C LEU A 41 -28.55 -15.36 2.55
N SER A 42 -28.94 -16.33 3.39
CA SER A 42 -29.24 -16.13 4.80
C SER A 42 -28.07 -15.59 5.62
N GLU A 43 -26.84 -15.97 5.29
CA GLU A 43 -25.62 -15.58 6.01
C GLU A 43 -25.26 -14.12 5.71
N LEU A 44 -25.26 -13.72 4.44
CA LEU A 44 -25.06 -12.32 4.04
C LEU A 44 -26.14 -11.39 4.65
N ARG A 45 -27.39 -11.86 4.73
CA ARG A 45 -28.48 -11.12 5.38
C ARG A 45 -28.28 -10.97 6.89
N ARG A 46 -27.68 -11.98 7.55
CA ARG A 46 -27.34 -11.90 8.97
C ARG A 46 -26.27 -10.84 9.20
N GLU A 47 -25.21 -10.83 8.39
CA GLU A 47 -24.14 -9.83 8.46
C GLU A 47 -24.66 -8.40 8.26
N ILE A 48 -25.53 -8.19 7.26
CA ILE A 48 -26.18 -6.88 7.06
C ILE A 48 -26.94 -6.43 8.31
N ALA A 49 -27.69 -7.33 8.96
CA ALA A 49 -28.45 -7.01 10.17
C ALA A 49 -27.54 -6.67 11.36
N GLU A 50 -26.39 -7.35 11.50
CA GLU A 50 -25.40 -7.04 12.54
C GLU A 50 -24.72 -5.69 12.31
N ILE A 51 -24.42 -5.34 11.06
CA ILE A 51 -23.89 -4.03 10.68
C ILE A 51 -24.93 -2.94 10.95
N ASP A 52 -26.20 -3.16 10.61
CA ASP A 52 -27.30 -2.23 10.89
C ASP A 52 -27.43 -1.93 12.39
N ALA A 53 -27.37 -2.97 13.22
CA ALA A 53 -27.37 -2.80 14.67
C ALA A 53 -26.17 -1.97 15.15
N SER A 54 -24.98 -2.21 14.58
CA SER A 54 -23.75 -1.49 14.92
C SER A 54 -23.78 -0.01 14.50
N VAL A 55 -24.38 0.29 13.34
CA VAL A 55 -24.60 1.67 12.86
C VAL A 55 -25.58 2.40 13.78
N ALA A 56 -26.73 1.79 14.09
CA ALA A 56 -27.74 2.39 14.96
C ALA A 56 -27.19 2.69 16.36
N GLU A 57 -26.38 1.77 16.92
CA GLU A 57 -25.70 1.99 18.20
C GLU A 57 -24.73 3.18 18.13
N ALA A 58 -23.88 3.23 17.10
CA ALA A 58 -22.90 4.29 16.92
C ALA A 58 -23.55 5.67 16.72
N GLU A 59 -24.63 5.75 15.94
CA GLU A 59 -25.39 6.99 15.73
C GLU A 59 -26.05 7.46 17.05
N ALA A 60 -26.63 6.54 17.83
CA ALA A 60 -27.22 6.86 19.13
C ALA A 60 -26.18 7.30 20.17
N GLN A 61 -24.95 6.77 20.10
CA GLN A 61 -23.85 7.20 20.95
C GLN A 61 -23.33 8.57 20.52
N LYS A 62 -23.10 8.79 19.22
CA LYS A 62 -22.67 10.07 18.65
C LYS A 62 -23.59 11.22 19.07
N ALA A 63 -24.91 11.00 19.10
CA ALA A 63 -25.88 12.00 19.54
C ALA A 63 -25.69 12.49 20.99
N LYS A 64 -24.94 11.76 21.83
CA LYS A 64 -24.61 12.13 23.22
C LYS A 64 -23.35 13.00 23.32
N TYR A 65 -22.61 13.16 22.23
CA TYR A 65 -21.35 13.90 22.16
C TYR A 65 -21.51 15.15 21.28
N GLY A 66 -20.92 16.26 21.71
CA GLY A 66 -20.80 17.46 20.89
C GLY A 66 -19.77 17.31 19.78
N ALA A 67 -19.60 18.35 18.95
CA ALA A 67 -18.53 18.41 17.96
C ALA A 67 -17.15 18.25 18.63
N GLY A 68 -16.31 17.35 18.10
CA GLY A 68 -15.00 17.02 18.66
C GLY A 68 -14.50 15.65 18.21
N LEU A 69 -13.30 15.26 18.66
CA LEU A 69 -12.58 14.06 18.20
C LEU A 69 -13.39 12.75 18.32
N ILE A 70 -14.14 12.58 19.41
CA ILE A 70 -14.96 11.37 19.61
C ILE A 70 -16.07 11.31 18.55
N SER A 71 -16.71 12.45 18.26
CA SER A 71 -17.75 12.53 17.22
C SER A 71 -17.19 12.24 15.83
N THR A 72 -16.00 12.73 15.50
CA THR A 72 -15.34 12.46 14.21
C THR A 72 -14.92 10.99 14.05
N LEU A 73 -14.47 10.34 15.14
CA LEU A 73 -14.14 8.91 15.12
C LEU A 73 -15.41 8.05 14.95
N MET A 74 -16.50 8.42 15.62
CA MET A 74 -17.79 7.75 15.46
C MET A 74 -18.34 7.92 14.04
N GLU A 75 -18.19 9.10 13.42
CA GLU A 75 -18.53 9.33 12.01
C GLU A 75 -17.75 8.41 11.08
N ALA A 76 -16.43 8.33 11.22
CA ALA A 76 -15.60 7.45 10.41
C ALA A 76 -16.02 5.97 10.55
N ARG A 77 -16.36 5.53 11.77
CA ARG A 77 -16.87 4.18 12.04
C ARG A 77 -18.23 3.94 11.37
N ILE A 78 -19.15 4.89 11.47
CA ILE A 78 -20.48 4.81 10.85
C ILE A 78 -20.34 4.68 9.33
N GLU A 79 -19.49 5.49 8.69
CA GLU A 79 -19.28 5.44 7.23
C GLU A 79 -18.64 4.13 6.79
N THR A 80 -17.66 3.62 7.54
CA THR A 80 -17.04 2.30 7.27
C THR A 80 -18.07 1.17 7.32
N LEU A 81 -18.95 1.20 8.32
CA LEU A 81 -20.02 0.21 8.48
C LEU A 81 -21.05 0.32 7.35
N LYS A 82 -21.50 1.54 7.01
CA LYS A 82 -22.45 1.79 5.92
C LYS A 82 -21.90 1.36 4.57
N LEU A 83 -20.61 1.59 4.33
CA LEU A 83 -19.95 1.12 3.13
C LEU A 83 -19.96 -0.41 3.05
N THR A 84 -19.52 -1.07 4.11
CA THR A 84 -19.50 -2.54 4.19
C THR A 84 -20.90 -3.11 3.93
N ARG A 85 -21.93 -2.53 4.56
CA ARG A 85 -23.34 -2.85 4.34
C ARG A 85 -23.75 -2.75 2.88
N ALA A 86 -23.47 -1.62 2.22
CA ALA A 86 -23.85 -1.37 0.83
C ALA A 86 -23.26 -2.41 -0.13
N VAL A 87 -22.02 -2.85 0.14
CA VAL A 87 -21.38 -3.87 -0.68
C VAL A 87 -22.01 -5.25 -0.47
N LEU A 88 -22.37 -5.62 0.77
CA LEU A 88 -23.11 -6.85 1.05
C LEU A 88 -24.51 -6.84 0.41
N GLU A 89 -25.20 -5.70 0.41
CA GLU A 89 -26.50 -5.55 -0.25
C GLU A 89 -26.40 -5.73 -1.77
N ASN A 90 -25.39 -5.13 -2.41
CA ASN A 90 -25.13 -5.32 -3.83
C ASN A 90 -24.90 -6.81 -4.16
N ARG A 91 -24.22 -7.53 -3.28
CA ARG A 91 -24.00 -8.98 -3.45
C ARG A 91 -25.31 -9.76 -3.35
N VAL A 92 -26.13 -9.48 -2.33
CA VAL A 92 -27.47 -10.08 -2.18
C VAL A 92 -28.36 -9.79 -3.39
N ALA A 93 -28.30 -8.57 -3.93
CA ALA A 93 -29.04 -8.18 -5.13
C ALA A 93 -28.58 -8.95 -6.39
N GLY A 94 -27.26 -9.11 -6.56
CA GLY A 94 -26.68 -9.89 -7.65
C GLY A 94 -27.07 -11.38 -7.61
N GLU A 95 -27.13 -11.98 -6.42
CA GLU A 95 -27.50 -13.39 -6.24
C GLU A 95 -29.01 -13.65 -6.33
N THR A 96 -29.85 -12.63 -6.08
CA THR A 96 -31.32 -12.74 -6.23
C THR A 96 -31.83 -12.48 -7.66
N GLY A 97 -30.94 -12.26 -8.63
CA GLY A 97 -31.30 -11.99 -10.03
C GLY A 97 -31.92 -10.59 -10.24
N GLY A 98 -31.70 -9.66 -9.30
CA GLY A 98 -32.11 -8.27 -9.44
C GLY A 98 -31.28 -7.58 -10.51
N ALA A 99 -31.93 -7.21 -11.61
CA ALA A 99 -31.29 -6.56 -12.76
C ALA A 99 -30.60 -5.25 -12.38
N GLN A 100 -29.28 -5.27 -12.28
CA GLN A 100 -28.43 -4.13 -12.58
C GLN A 100 -27.28 -4.58 -13.47
N ARG A 101 -27.01 -3.74 -14.48
CA ARG A 101 -26.04 -3.96 -15.56
C ARG A 101 -24.75 -4.61 -15.03
N VAL A 102 -24.34 -5.68 -15.70
CA VAL A 102 -23.07 -6.38 -15.51
C VAL A 102 -21.94 -5.37 -15.62
N ILE A 103 -21.47 -4.88 -14.48
CA ILE A 103 -20.13 -4.33 -14.34
C ILE A 103 -19.27 -5.58 -14.16
N GLU A 104 -18.43 -5.91 -15.15
CA GLU A 104 -17.36 -6.88 -14.98
C GLU A 104 -16.35 -6.29 -13.99
N LEU A 105 -16.68 -6.39 -12.70
CA LEU A 105 -15.73 -6.15 -11.64
C LEU A 105 -14.73 -7.31 -11.66
N PRO A 106 -13.41 -7.06 -11.56
CA PRO A 106 -12.46 -8.13 -11.36
C PRO A 106 -12.88 -8.92 -10.13
N VAL A 107 -13.26 -10.18 -10.35
CA VAL A 107 -13.73 -11.07 -9.27
C VAL A 107 -12.50 -11.42 -8.44
N ALA A 108 -12.32 -10.76 -7.29
CA ALA A 108 -11.41 -11.26 -6.29
C ALA A 108 -11.92 -12.64 -5.88
N ARG A 109 -11.08 -13.68 -5.96
CA ARG A 109 -11.49 -15.02 -5.51
C ARG A 109 -11.47 -15.03 -3.98
N PRO A 110 -12.44 -15.69 -3.33
CA PRO A 110 -12.36 -15.97 -1.90
C PRO A 110 -11.02 -16.60 -1.52
N ASP A 111 -10.43 -16.13 -0.42
CA ASP A 111 -9.20 -16.63 0.19
C ASP A 111 -9.51 -17.11 1.62
N PRO A 112 -9.82 -18.41 1.81
CA PRO A 112 -10.22 -18.94 3.10
C PRO A 112 -9.08 -18.94 4.13
N GLU A 113 -7.83 -19.08 3.70
CA GLU A 113 -6.68 -19.04 4.62
C GLU A 113 -6.43 -17.64 5.16
N LEU A 114 -6.61 -16.61 4.31
CA LEU A 114 -6.57 -15.22 4.74
C LEU A 114 -7.76 -14.88 5.63
N ALA A 115 -8.96 -15.37 5.32
CA ALA A 115 -10.14 -15.18 6.16
C ALA A 115 -9.92 -15.75 7.58
N ASP A 116 -9.36 -16.95 7.71
CA ASP A 116 -9.06 -17.55 9.02
C ASP A 116 -8.04 -16.73 9.83
N LYS A 117 -7.04 -16.16 9.15
CA LYS A 117 -6.05 -15.27 9.77
C LYS A 117 -6.70 -13.98 10.29
N ILE A 118 -7.49 -13.31 9.46
CA ILE A 118 -8.19 -12.08 9.85
C ILE A 118 -9.21 -12.37 10.97
N LEU A 119 -9.86 -13.53 10.96
CA LEU A 119 -10.77 -13.95 12.03
C LEU A 119 -10.04 -14.02 13.38
N ALA A 120 -8.83 -14.57 13.42
CA ALA A 120 -8.03 -14.58 14.64
C ALA A 120 -7.72 -13.16 15.15
N GLU A 121 -7.45 -12.21 14.24
CA GLU A 121 -7.25 -10.80 14.58
C GLU A 121 -8.53 -10.12 15.06
N ILE A 122 -9.68 -10.41 14.45
CA ILE A 122 -10.99 -9.93 14.91
C ILE A 122 -11.24 -10.39 16.35
N LEU A 123 -10.99 -11.67 16.66
CA LEU A 123 -11.16 -12.21 18.01
C LEU A 123 -10.20 -11.56 19.03
N ALA A 124 -8.98 -11.21 18.60
CA ALA A 124 -8.05 -10.48 19.44
C ALA A 124 -8.49 -9.02 19.64
N GLN A 125 -8.88 -8.34 18.56
CA GLN A 125 -9.33 -6.95 18.57
C GLN A 125 -10.61 -6.77 19.39
N GLN A 126 -11.53 -7.75 19.38
CA GLN A 126 -12.71 -7.76 20.26
C GLN A 126 -12.34 -7.71 21.74
N LYS A 127 -11.28 -8.44 22.16
CA LYS A 127 -10.80 -8.39 23.54
C LYS A 127 -10.21 -7.02 23.88
N ILE A 128 -9.51 -6.40 22.93
CA ILE A 128 -8.93 -5.05 23.09
C ILE A 128 -10.05 -4.01 23.22
N VAL A 129 -11.06 -4.06 22.34
CA VAL A 129 -12.25 -3.19 22.41
C VAL A 129 -12.92 -3.34 23.78
N ALA A 130 -13.18 -4.58 24.23
CA ALA A 130 -13.82 -4.81 25.53
C ALA A 130 -12.99 -4.25 26.71
N ALA A 131 -11.66 -4.33 26.65
CA ALA A 131 -10.78 -3.74 27.66
C ALA A 131 -10.82 -2.20 27.62
N ALA A 132 -10.74 -1.61 26.42
CA ALA A 132 -10.78 -0.15 26.23
C ALA A 132 -12.14 0.44 26.64
N GLU A 133 -13.24 -0.25 26.37
CA GLU A 133 -14.58 0.15 26.82
C GLU A 133 -14.71 0.11 28.35
N LYS A 134 -14.17 -0.92 29.00
CA LYS A 134 -14.17 -1.03 30.46
C LYS A 134 -13.35 0.10 31.09
N GLU A 135 -12.21 0.45 30.50
CA GLU A 135 -11.39 1.60 30.90
C GLU A 135 -12.19 2.92 30.75
N ALA A 136 -12.84 3.11 29.60
CA ALA A 136 -13.66 4.28 29.32
C ALA A 136 -14.86 4.44 30.27
N GLN A 137 -15.42 3.34 30.77
CA GLN A 137 -16.51 3.36 31.75
C GLN A 137 -16.04 3.70 33.17
N GLY A 138 -14.79 3.37 33.51
CA GLY A 138 -14.22 3.61 34.83
C GLY A 138 -13.54 4.97 35.01
N ALA A 139 -13.25 5.67 33.91
CA ALA A 139 -12.53 6.94 33.91
C ALA A 139 -13.48 8.16 33.82
N SER A 140 -13.11 9.27 34.45
CA SER A 140 -13.88 10.52 34.45
C SER A 140 -13.03 11.73 34.04
N GLY A 141 -13.69 12.84 33.73
CA GLY A 141 -13.03 14.06 33.28
C GLY A 141 -12.22 13.86 32.00
N LEU A 142 -11.06 14.52 31.91
CA LEU A 142 -10.19 14.43 30.72
C LEU A 142 -9.62 13.03 30.49
N ILE A 143 -9.35 12.27 31.55
CA ILE A 143 -8.90 10.87 31.44
C ILE A 143 -10.02 10.00 30.85
N GLY A 144 -11.26 10.23 31.27
CA GLY A 144 -12.45 9.59 30.68
C GLY A 144 -12.59 9.90 29.18
N ALA A 145 -12.37 11.15 28.76
CA ALA A 145 -12.43 11.54 27.36
C ALA A 145 -11.34 10.86 26.50
N VAL A 146 -10.11 10.75 27.02
CA VAL A 146 -9.02 10.05 26.34
C VAL A 146 -9.31 8.54 26.23
N ALA A 147 -9.79 7.93 27.31
CA ALA A 147 -10.18 6.51 27.31
C ALA A 147 -11.35 6.22 26.34
N GLN A 148 -12.31 7.13 26.22
CA GLN A 148 -13.40 7.04 25.24
C GLN A 148 -12.91 7.19 23.80
N SER A 149 -12.01 8.15 23.54
CA SER A 149 -11.37 8.30 22.22
C SER A 149 -10.63 7.02 21.80
N ARG A 150 -9.89 6.42 22.74
CA ARG A 150 -9.24 5.12 22.53
C ARG A 150 -10.26 4.04 22.20
N ALA A 151 -11.31 3.88 23.01
CA ALA A 151 -12.34 2.88 22.76
C ALA A 151 -12.98 3.00 21.37
N GLU A 152 -13.27 4.23 20.90
CA GLU A 152 -13.79 4.43 19.55
C GLU A 152 -12.78 4.14 18.44
N THR A 153 -11.50 4.45 18.67
CA THR A 153 -10.41 4.08 17.75
C THR A 153 -10.31 2.56 17.59
N GLU A 154 -10.39 1.80 18.70
CA GLU A 154 -10.32 0.33 18.66
C GLU A 154 -11.55 -0.28 17.96
N LYS A 155 -12.73 0.34 18.08
CA LYS A 155 -13.95 -0.08 17.38
C LYS A 155 -13.89 0.19 15.88
N LEU A 156 -13.27 1.30 15.48
CA LEU A 156 -13.01 1.59 14.07
C LEU A 156 -12.06 0.54 13.47
N SER A 157 -10.98 0.20 14.18
CA SER A 157 -10.07 -0.88 13.77
C SER A 157 -10.80 -2.22 13.63
N LEU A 158 -11.71 -2.55 14.55
CA LEU A 158 -12.55 -3.75 14.46
C LEU A 158 -13.48 -3.73 13.23
N ALA A 159 -14.06 -2.57 12.90
CA ALA A 159 -14.91 -2.43 11.72
C ALA A 159 -14.11 -2.65 10.41
N ASN A 160 -12.89 -2.13 10.33
CA ASN A 160 -11.98 -2.35 9.20
C ASN A 160 -11.58 -3.83 9.06
N LEU A 161 -11.21 -4.48 10.17
CA LEU A 161 -10.89 -5.92 10.18
C LEU A 161 -12.06 -6.77 9.71
N ARG A 162 -13.28 -6.45 10.15
CA ARG A 162 -14.50 -7.13 9.68
C ARG A 162 -14.71 -6.93 8.19
N GLY A 163 -14.53 -5.72 7.67
CA GLY A 163 -14.55 -5.46 6.23
C GLY A 163 -13.55 -6.34 5.47
N ASN A 164 -12.29 -6.37 5.90
CA ASN A 164 -11.24 -7.16 5.27
C ASN A 164 -11.54 -8.67 5.34
N TRP A 165 -12.11 -9.15 6.45
CA TRP A 165 -12.55 -10.53 6.58
C TRP A 165 -13.65 -10.85 5.57
N LEU A 166 -14.68 -10.01 5.45
CA LEU A 166 -15.74 -10.18 4.45
C LEU A 166 -15.18 -10.17 3.01
N ALA A 167 -14.18 -9.32 2.74
CA ALA A 167 -13.49 -9.28 1.46
C ALA A 167 -12.75 -10.59 1.17
N ALA A 168 -12.00 -11.13 2.13
CA ALA A 168 -11.28 -12.39 2.01
C ALA A 168 -12.23 -13.60 1.92
N THR A 169 -13.24 -13.67 2.78
CA THR A 169 -14.21 -14.79 2.83
C THR A 169 -15.07 -14.85 1.57
N TYR A 170 -15.41 -13.70 0.99
CA TYR A 170 -16.43 -13.63 -0.07
C TYR A 170 -15.94 -13.09 -1.41
N GLY A 171 -14.66 -12.72 -1.52
CA GLY A 171 -14.10 -12.17 -2.77
C GLY A 171 -14.66 -10.79 -3.12
N ILE A 172 -14.98 -10.01 -2.09
CA ILE A 172 -15.66 -8.71 -2.22
C ILE A 172 -14.62 -7.58 -2.25
N LEU A 173 -14.60 -6.78 -3.32
CA LEU A 173 -13.83 -5.54 -3.36
C LEU A 173 -14.56 -4.48 -2.52
N LEU A 174 -14.12 -4.27 -1.29
CA LEU A 174 -14.51 -3.08 -0.53
C LEU A 174 -13.69 -1.89 -1.06
N PRO A 175 -14.31 -0.74 -1.38
CA PRO A 175 -13.55 0.47 -1.61
C PRO A 175 -13.01 0.94 -0.26
N ILE A 176 -11.85 0.42 0.12
CA ILE A 176 -11.08 0.93 1.26
C ILE A 176 -10.93 2.44 1.00
N THR A 177 -11.46 3.29 1.87
CA THR A 177 -11.31 4.74 1.71
C THR A 177 -9.81 5.05 1.71
N PRO A 178 -9.25 5.55 0.58
CA PRO A 178 -7.98 6.23 0.66
C PRO A 178 -8.19 7.50 1.51
N PRO A 179 -7.15 8.01 2.20
CA PRO A 179 -7.22 9.39 2.68
C PRO A 179 -7.58 10.29 1.49
N VAL A 180 -8.54 11.18 1.73
CA VAL A 180 -9.16 12.12 0.79
C VAL A 180 -8.19 12.57 -0.30
N ALA A 181 -8.50 12.23 -1.55
CA ALA A 181 -8.02 12.96 -2.71
C ALA A 181 -9.25 13.61 -3.35
N ASP A 182 -9.27 14.94 -3.30
CA ASP A 182 -10.26 15.75 -4.00
C ASP A 182 -10.30 15.41 -5.50
N GLU A 183 -11.50 15.60 -6.02
CA GLU A 183 -12.01 15.32 -7.35
C GLU A 183 -11.11 15.86 -8.49
N SER A 184 -11.08 15.16 -9.63
CA SER A 184 -11.78 15.66 -10.82
C SER A 184 -11.52 14.80 -12.08
N SER A 185 -12.63 14.25 -12.60
CA SER A 185 -12.95 13.89 -13.99
C SER A 185 -12.04 12.93 -14.77
N ALA A 186 -12.56 11.76 -15.14
CA ALA A 186 -13.15 11.57 -16.47
C ALA A 186 -13.72 10.14 -16.65
N GLN A 187 -14.96 10.08 -17.13
CA GLN A 187 -15.70 8.86 -17.46
C GLN A 187 -15.38 8.37 -18.89
N PRO A 188 -15.53 7.07 -19.21
CA PRO A 188 -15.00 6.43 -20.43
C PRO A 188 -16.06 6.14 -21.53
N ALA A 189 -15.59 5.92 -22.77
CA ALA A 189 -16.15 4.97 -23.78
C ALA A 189 -15.43 5.10 -25.15
N PRO A 190 -15.48 4.09 -26.06
CA PRO A 190 -15.56 2.65 -25.88
C PRO A 190 -14.50 1.87 -26.70
N ALA A 191 -14.29 0.62 -26.29
CA ALA A 191 -13.54 -0.40 -27.03
C ALA A 191 -14.19 -0.72 -28.39
N LYS A 192 -13.34 -1.02 -29.39
CA LYS A 192 -13.71 -1.88 -30.52
C LYS A 192 -12.71 -3.01 -30.67
N THR A 193 -13.29 -4.19 -30.49
CA THR A 193 -12.94 -5.56 -30.85
C THR A 193 -12.03 -5.73 -32.08
N ALA A 194 -10.97 -6.53 -31.93
CA ALA A 194 -10.42 -7.38 -32.98
C ALA A 194 -9.73 -8.58 -32.29
N THR A 195 -10.48 -9.65 -32.02
CA THR A 195 -10.46 -10.92 -32.76
C THR A 195 -9.11 -11.63 -32.74
N VAL A 196 -9.04 -12.65 -31.87
CA VAL A 196 -7.95 -13.62 -31.74
C VAL A 196 -7.97 -14.58 -32.93
N GLN A 197 -6.83 -14.75 -33.61
CA GLN A 197 -6.55 -15.95 -34.39
C GLN A 197 -5.21 -16.53 -33.97
N SER A 198 -5.31 -17.74 -33.43
CA SER A 198 -4.23 -18.67 -33.13
C SER A 198 -3.81 -19.38 -34.43
N ALA A 199 -2.51 -19.42 -34.70
CA ALA A 199 -1.91 -20.40 -35.62
C ALA A 199 -0.52 -20.77 -35.11
N ALA A 200 -0.23 -22.07 -35.15
CA ALA A 200 0.83 -22.75 -34.45
C ALA A 200 2.21 -22.74 -35.15
N ALA A 201 3.22 -23.02 -34.32
CA ALA A 201 4.67 -23.20 -34.49
C ALA A 201 5.19 -23.86 -35.79
N THR A 202 6.45 -23.59 -36.20
CA THR A 202 7.70 -24.36 -35.89
C THR A 202 8.96 -23.60 -36.44
N PRO A 203 10.24 -23.99 -36.25
CA PRO A 203 11.24 -23.25 -35.46
C PRO A 203 12.48 -22.78 -36.25
N GLU A 204 13.45 -22.24 -35.51
CA GLU A 204 14.86 -21.97 -35.87
C GLU A 204 15.18 -20.68 -36.65
N GLY A 205 15.55 -19.67 -35.86
CA GLY A 205 16.44 -18.59 -36.23
C GLY A 205 16.90 -17.94 -34.92
N THR A 206 18.18 -17.59 -34.80
CA THR A 206 18.66 -16.73 -33.71
C THR A 206 17.95 -15.38 -33.85
N GLU A 207 16.75 -15.27 -33.30
CA GLU A 207 15.96 -14.04 -33.33
C GLU A 207 16.69 -13.02 -32.48
N ALA A 208 17.08 -11.92 -33.11
CA ALA A 208 17.29 -10.68 -32.37
C ALA A 208 16.05 -10.50 -31.50
N GLY A 209 16.25 -10.36 -30.18
CA GLY A 209 15.17 -10.15 -29.24
C GLY A 209 14.29 -8.95 -29.62
N PRO A 210 13.16 -8.75 -28.94
CA PRO A 210 12.30 -7.61 -29.21
C PRO A 210 13.09 -6.30 -29.26
N ASP A 211 12.72 -5.38 -30.14
CA ASP A 211 13.40 -4.09 -30.32
C ASP A 211 13.43 -3.22 -29.04
N TRP A 212 12.51 -3.49 -28.11
CA TRP A 212 12.43 -2.87 -26.78
C TRP A 212 13.23 -3.58 -25.69
N ALA A 213 13.86 -4.72 -25.98
CA ALA A 213 14.72 -5.42 -25.03
C ALA A 213 16.03 -4.64 -24.80
N ASP A 214 16.56 -4.70 -23.58
CA ASP A 214 17.80 -4.01 -23.26
C ASP A 214 19.02 -4.81 -23.77
N ALA A 215 19.62 -4.33 -24.84
CA ALA A 215 20.78 -4.96 -25.47
C ALA A 215 22.04 -4.95 -24.57
N ALA A 216 22.09 -4.12 -23.53
CA ALA A 216 23.19 -4.13 -22.57
C ALA A 216 23.16 -5.33 -21.62
N HIS A 217 22.00 -6.01 -21.51
CA HIS A 217 21.78 -7.14 -20.61
C HIS A 217 21.27 -8.39 -21.36
N PRO A 218 22.05 -8.94 -22.32
CA PRO A 218 21.63 -10.09 -23.13
C PRO A 218 21.44 -11.39 -22.33
N GLU A 219 21.94 -11.44 -21.09
CA GLU A 219 21.76 -12.55 -20.16
C GLU A 219 20.31 -12.69 -19.63
N ILE A 220 19.47 -11.67 -19.79
CA ILE A 220 18.10 -11.65 -19.29
C ILE A 220 17.14 -12.21 -20.34
N ASP A 221 16.27 -13.13 -19.91
CA ASP A 221 15.20 -13.67 -20.74
C ASP A 221 14.03 -12.68 -20.86
N TYR A 222 14.10 -11.83 -21.89
CA TYR A 222 13.06 -10.85 -22.22
C TYR A 222 11.78 -11.45 -22.83
N SER A 223 11.72 -12.77 -23.07
CA SER A 223 10.51 -13.41 -23.59
C SER A 223 9.40 -13.51 -22.53
N LYS A 224 9.73 -13.34 -21.24
CA LYS A 224 8.77 -13.39 -20.13
C LYS A 224 7.64 -12.38 -20.32
N ALA A 225 6.41 -12.83 -20.04
CA ALA A 225 5.19 -12.05 -20.28
C ALA A 225 5.22 -10.65 -19.62
N ILE A 226 5.87 -10.54 -18.44
CA ILE A 226 5.97 -9.30 -17.68
C ILE A 226 6.68 -8.16 -18.45
N PHE A 227 7.73 -8.46 -19.24
CA PHE A 227 8.43 -7.44 -19.99
C PHE A 227 7.58 -6.89 -21.14
N SER A 228 6.90 -7.79 -21.86
CA SER A 228 5.96 -7.39 -22.91
C SER A 228 4.82 -6.52 -22.35
N GLN A 229 4.38 -6.80 -21.10
CA GLN A 229 3.36 -6.01 -20.42
C GLN A 229 3.88 -4.62 -20.07
N LEU A 230 5.04 -4.53 -19.42
CA LEU A 230 5.69 -3.25 -19.08
C LEU A 230 5.87 -2.37 -20.32
N HIS A 231 6.33 -2.95 -21.44
CA HIS A 231 6.47 -2.21 -22.69
C HIS A 231 5.13 -1.67 -23.22
N ARG A 232 4.05 -2.47 -23.19
CA ARG A 232 2.70 -2.02 -23.56
C ARG A 232 2.20 -0.88 -22.66
N GLU A 233 2.58 -0.93 -21.39
CA GLU A 233 2.33 0.10 -20.37
C GLU A 233 3.31 1.30 -20.47
N LYS A 234 4.11 1.38 -21.55
CA LYS A 234 5.03 2.48 -21.86
C LYS A 234 6.23 2.63 -20.94
N PHE A 235 6.59 1.58 -20.21
CA PHE A 235 7.87 1.53 -19.53
C PHE A 235 9.01 1.30 -20.53
N THR A 236 10.11 2.01 -20.33
CA THR A 236 11.39 1.70 -20.95
C THR A 236 12.06 0.59 -20.14
N ILE A 237 12.58 -0.44 -20.81
CA ILE A 237 13.20 -1.59 -20.15
C ILE A 237 14.70 -1.35 -19.98
N HIS A 238 15.20 -1.56 -18.76
CA HIS A 238 16.62 -1.49 -18.41
C HIS A 238 16.97 -2.70 -17.54
N GLY A 239 17.67 -3.69 -18.09
CA GLY A 239 17.94 -4.95 -17.38
C GLY A 239 16.66 -5.61 -16.84
N TRP A 240 16.57 -5.78 -15.50
CA TRP A 240 15.40 -6.30 -14.77
C TRP A 240 14.36 -5.24 -14.40
N TRP A 241 14.54 -4.00 -14.85
CA TRP A 241 13.71 -2.87 -14.47
C TRP A 241 12.85 -2.36 -15.61
N GLY A 242 11.60 -2.02 -15.31
CA GLY A 242 10.81 -1.08 -16.11
C GLY A 242 10.92 0.31 -15.50
N LEU A 243 11.20 1.32 -16.33
CA LEU A 243 11.24 2.73 -15.94
C LEU A 243 10.15 3.53 -16.67
N SER A 244 9.27 4.16 -15.90
CA SER A 244 8.33 5.16 -16.38
C SER A 244 8.76 6.54 -15.88
N GLN A 245 8.69 7.53 -16.78
CA GLN A 245 8.97 8.93 -16.48
C GLN A 245 7.84 9.79 -17.02
N ASP A 246 7.16 10.48 -16.12
CA ASP A 246 6.03 11.35 -16.38
C ASP A 246 6.22 12.70 -15.67
N ARG A 247 5.25 13.60 -15.82
CA ARG A 247 5.17 14.85 -15.07
C ARG A 247 3.85 14.94 -14.33
N ALA A 248 3.85 15.60 -13.17
CA ALA A 248 2.65 15.83 -12.40
C ALA A 248 1.69 16.76 -13.16
N ALA A 249 0.42 16.39 -13.28
CA ALA A 249 -0.56 17.17 -14.03
C ALA A 249 -0.83 18.58 -13.46
N ILE A 250 -0.49 18.84 -12.20
CA ILE A 250 -0.81 20.10 -11.51
C ILE A 250 0.33 21.11 -11.62
N ASP A 251 1.58 20.68 -11.37
CA ASP A 251 2.75 21.56 -11.25
C ASP A 251 3.90 21.17 -12.18
N ASP A 252 3.66 20.23 -13.09
CA ASP A 252 4.66 19.66 -14.00
C ASP A 252 5.91 19.11 -13.27
N SER A 253 5.84 18.80 -11.97
CA SER A 253 6.98 18.21 -11.27
C SER A 253 7.33 16.83 -11.86
N PRO A 254 8.63 16.49 -12.03
CA PRO A 254 9.01 15.17 -12.52
C PRO A 254 8.47 14.05 -11.63
N LYS A 255 7.91 13.01 -12.26
CA LYS A 255 7.45 11.78 -11.61
C LYS A 255 8.17 10.62 -12.26
N ILE A 256 8.90 9.85 -11.47
CA ILE A 256 9.54 8.63 -11.97
C ILE A 256 9.04 7.45 -11.16
N PHE A 257 8.84 6.34 -11.85
CA PHE A 257 8.47 5.08 -11.24
C PHE A 257 9.25 3.95 -11.91
N GLY A 258 10.14 3.33 -11.14
CA GLY A 258 10.88 2.15 -11.49
C GLY A 258 10.31 0.92 -10.79
N ILE A 259 10.18 -0.19 -11.52
CA ILE A 259 9.73 -1.48 -11.01
C ILE A 259 10.75 -2.56 -11.39
N ASN A 260 11.26 -3.29 -10.39
CA ASN A 260 12.07 -4.48 -10.61
C ASN A 260 11.17 -5.72 -10.69
N VAL A 261 11.38 -6.54 -11.72
CA VAL A 261 10.57 -7.73 -11.99
C VAL A 261 11.37 -9.03 -11.99
N SER A 262 12.56 -9.05 -11.39
CA SER A 262 13.42 -10.25 -11.35
C SER A 262 12.83 -11.42 -10.56
N GLU A 263 11.96 -11.15 -9.59
CA GLU A 263 11.21 -12.18 -8.84
C GLU A 263 9.89 -12.60 -9.50
N TYR A 264 9.63 -12.14 -10.73
CA TYR A 264 8.46 -12.57 -11.49
C TYR A 264 8.52 -14.07 -11.80
N LYS A 265 7.45 -14.79 -11.46
CA LYS A 265 7.31 -16.23 -11.69
C LYS A 265 6.09 -16.49 -12.57
N GLU A 266 6.24 -17.32 -13.58
CA GLU A 266 5.15 -17.73 -14.46
C GLU A 266 4.36 -18.89 -13.83
N GLY A 267 3.03 -18.83 -13.89
CA GLY A 267 2.14 -19.90 -13.41
C GLY A 267 1.14 -19.45 -12.33
N LEU A 268 0.55 -20.43 -11.64
CA LEU A 268 -0.53 -20.24 -10.66
C LEU A 268 -0.03 -19.83 -9.25
N GLN A 269 1.15 -19.22 -9.16
CA GLN A 269 1.72 -18.79 -7.88
C GLN A 269 1.07 -17.47 -7.43
N LEU A 270 0.68 -17.42 -6.15
CA LEU A 270 -0.21 -16.37 -5.61
C LEU A 270 0.50 -15.05 -5.28
N SER A 271 1.83 -15.02 -5.14
CA SER A 271 2.58 -13.79 -4.83
C SER A 271 3.82 -13.60 -5.71
N THR A 272 3.96 -12.40 -6.27
CA THR A 272 5.09 -11.93 -7.08
C THR A 272 5.69 -10.68 -6.44
N PRO A 273 6.64 -10.85 -5.50
CA PRO A 273 7.19 -9.71 -4.78
C PRO A 273 7.89 -8.75 -5.75
N LYS A 274 7.75 -7.46 -5.48
CA LYS A 274 8.26 -6.37 -6.33
C LYS A 274 9.07 -5.40 -5.51
N LEU A 275 10.08 -4.82 -6.15
CA LEU A 275 10.84 -3.70 -5.61
C LEU A 275 10.55 -2.48 -6.48
N TYR A 276 10.10 -1.40 -5.85
CA TYR A 276 9.86 -0.13 -6.52
C TYR A 276 10.90 0.90 -6.08
N VAL A 277 11.27 1.76 -7.02
CA VAL A 277 11.99 3.00 -6.75
C VAL A 277 11.23 4.13 -7.41
N SER A 278 10.93 5.19 -6.66
CA SER A 278 10.19 6.31 -7.22
C SER A 278 10.67 7.65 -6.69
N CYS A 279 10.34 8.68 -7.44
CA CYS A 279 10.39 10.07 -7.00
C CYS A 279 9.08 10.73 -7.41
N LYS A 280 8.37 11.29 -6.44
CA LYS A 280 7.12 12.05 -6.67
C LYS A 280 7.12 13.26 -5.76
N GLU A 281 6.90 14.45 -6.33
CA GLU A 281 6.79 15.71 -5.55
C GLU A 281 8.03 15.95 -4.66
N GLY A 282 9.22 15.57 -5.15
CA GLY A 282 10.48 15.70 -4.41
C GLY A 282 10.70 14.63 -3.33
N GLU A 283 9.75 13.72 -3.12
CA GLU A 283 9.88 12.61 -2.18
C GLU A 283 10.36 11.34 -2.89
N THR A 284 11.57 10.91 -2.54
CA THR A 284 12.16 9.64 -2.99
C THR A 284 11.60 8.48 -2.18
N SER A 285 11.30 7.35 -2.81
CA SER A 285 10.95 6.13 -2.09
C SER A 285 11.59 4.87 -2.67
N VAL A 286 11.90 3.92 -1.79
CA VAL A 286 12.25 2.53 -2.13
C VAL A 286 11.28 1.64 -1.39
N VAL A 287 10.53 0.82 -2.13
CA VAL A 287 9.42 0.04 -1.58
C VAL A 287 9.58 -1.43 -1.91
N PHE A 288 9.50 -2.29 -0.89
CA PHE A 288 9.35 -3.72 -1.05
C PHE A 288 7.87 -4.09 -0.88
N ASP A 289 7.27 -4.59 -1.95
CA ASP A 289 5.91 -5.12 -1.99
C ASP A 289 6.01 -6.65 -2.01
N ALA A 290 5.54 -7.31 -0.95
CA ALA A 290 5.56 -8.76 -0.83
C ALA A 290 4.49 -9.44 -1.72
N ASP A 291 3.56 -8.64 -2.28
CA ASP A 291 2.41 -9.12 -3.07
C ASP A 291 1.52 -10.12 -2.29
N ASP A 292 1.55 -10.03 -0.96
CA ASP A 292 0.71 -10.76 0.00
C ASP A 292 0.29 -9.80 1.12
N TYR A 293 -0.90 -9.99 1.70
CA TYR A 293 -1.37 -9.17 2.81
C TYR A 293 -0.57 -9.47 4.08
N ILE A 294 -0.06 -8.42 4.72
CA ILE A 294 0.85 -8.54 5.87
C ILE A 294 0.09 -8.26 7.15
N LEU A 295 0.00 -9.28 8.01
CA LEU A 295 -0.48 -9.16 9.38
C LEU A 295 0.56 -8.39 10.21
N SER A 296 0.32 -7.09 10.37
CA SER A 296 1.21 -6.16 11.05
C SER A 296 0.57 -5.69 12.36
N ASP A 297 1.40 -5.28 13.33
CA ASP A 297 0.86 -4.63 14.53
C ASP A 297 0.21 -3.30 14.15
N TYR A 298 -1.11 -3.17 14.30
CA TYR A 298 -1.83 -1.93 14.00
C TYR A 298 -1.39 -0.74 14.86
N ASN A 299 -0.72 -0.99 15.98
CA ASN A 299 -0.18 0.05 16.86
C ASN A 299 1.20 0.58 16.40
N VAL A 300 1.80 -0.04 15.37
CA VAL A 300 3.15 0.30 14.89
C VAL A 300 3.11 0.57 13.39
N ASN A 301 3.56 1.75 12.98
CA ASN A 301 3.60 2.17 11.58
C ASN A 301 4.83 1.65 10.81
N THR A 302 5.53 0.65 11.36
CA THR A 302 6.73 0.06 10.76
C THR A 302 6.71 -1.45 10.81
N VAL A 303 7.35 -2.07 9.83
CA VAL A 303 7.53 -3.53 9.71
C VAL A 303 9.01 -3.89 9.88
N PRO A 304 9.34 -4.96 10.63
CA PRO A 304 10.71 -5.47 10.70
C PRO A 304 11.16 -5.97 9.31
N VAL A 305 12.29 -5.48 8.85
CA VAL A 305 12.91 -5.89 7.60
C VAL A 305 14.35 -6.28 7.86
N THR A 306 14.76 -7.44 7.38
CA THR A 306 16.16 -7.83 7.27
C THR A 306 16.55 -7.79 5.82
N TYR A 307 17.57 -7.03 5.45
CA TYR A 307 18.04 -6.98 4.07
C TYR A 307 19.54 -7.28 3.99
N ARG A 308 19.98 -7.77 2.84
CA ARG A 308 21.38 -8.00 2.52
C ARG A 308 21.64 -7.53 1.10
N ILE A 309 22.69 -6.73 0.93
CA ILE A 309 23.16 -6.27 -0.37
C ILE A 309 24.36 -7.14 -0.73
N ASP A 310 24.29 -7.81 -1.88
CA ASP A 310 25.31 -8.73 -2.38
C ASP A 310 25.76 -9.80 -1.37
N GLY A 311 27.05 -9.83 -1.05
CA GLY A 311 27.68 -10.74 -0.08
C GLY A 311 27.91 -10.10 1.29
N GLN A 312 27.39 -8.89 1.55
CA GLN A 312 27.60 -8.18 2.81
C GLN A 312 26.83 -8.83 3.98
N ASP A 313 27.13 -8.38 5.20
CA ASP A 313 26.37 -8.81 6.38
C ASP A 313 24.90 -8.35 6.28
N ALA A 314 24.00 -9.17 6.82
CA ALA A 314 22.58 -8.83 6.83
C ALA A 314 22.33 -7.69 7.84
N VAL A 315 21.59 -6.68 7.40
CA VAL A 315 21.18 -5.54 8.21
C VAL A 315 19.76 -5.75 8.69
N GLN A 316 19.54 -5.60 9.99
CA GLN A 316 18.20 -5.55 10.58
C GLN A 316 17.75 -4.09 10.66
N ASP A 317 16.58 -3.80 10.12
CA ASP A 317 16.02 -2.46 10.03
C ASP A 317 14.49 -2.48 10.21
N ARG A 318 13.88 -1.29 10.25
CA ARG A 318 12.42 -1.11 10.33
C ARG A 318 11.96 -0.17 9.24
N TRP A 319 11.14 -0.68 8.33
CA TRP A 319 10.63 0.11 7.21
C TRP A 319 9.21 0.59 7.50
N SER A 320 8.82 1.72 6.93
CA SER A 320 7.45 2.25 7.08
C SER A 320 6.45 1.32 6.41
N LYS A 321 5.36 0.99 7.10
CA LYS A 321 4.30 0.12 6.56
C LYS A 321 3.60 0.80 5.39
N LEU A 322 3.33 0.04 4.32
CA LEU A 322 2.54 0.55 3.19
C LEU A 322 1.06 0.61 3.52
N THR A 323 0.37 1.62 2.98
CA THR A 323 -1.11 1.75 3.09
C THR A 323 -1.84 0.60 2.42
N SER A 324 -1.25 -0.03 1.40
CA SER A 324 -1.74 -1.27 0.79
C SER A 324 -1.73 -2.47 1.74
N SER A 325 -1.04 -2.37 2.88
CA SER A 325 -0.77 -3.48 3.81
C SER A 325 -0.05 -4.68 3.16
N LYS A 326 0.65 -4.45 2.04
CA LYS A 326 1.37 -5.49 1.29
C LYS A 326 2.89 -5.45 1.42
N GLY A 327 3.44 -4.54 2.24
CA GLY A 327 4.89 -4.37 2.27
C GLY A 327 5.39 -3.29 3.22
N GLY A 328 6.64 -2.91 2.99
CA GLY A 328 7.30 -1.80 3.67
C GLY A 328 8.09 -0.91 2.71
N GLY A 329 8.36 0.33 3.10
CA GLY A 329 9.16 1.25 2.30
C GLY A 329 10.04 2.19 3.12
N LEU A 330 11.07 2.69 2.46
CA LEU A 330 11.95 3.76 2.92
C LEU A 330 11.65 5.03 2.12
N PHE A 331 11.45 6.14 2.81
CA PHE A 331 10.99 7.39 2.21
C PHE A 331 11.97 8.54 2.48
N GLY A 332 11.97 9.54 1.60
CA GLY A 332 12.87 10.69 1.66
C GLY A 332 14.34 10.29 1.80
N ALA A 333 15.01 10.84 2.81
CA ALA A 333 16.44 10.61 3.03
C ALA A 333 16.81 9.13 3.27
N GLN A 334 15.90 8.31 3.81
CA GLN A 334 16.14 6.87 3.97
C GLN A 334 16.14 6.17 2.61
N GLY A 335 15.19 6.50 1.74
CA GLY A 335 15.13 5.99 0.37
C GLY A 335 16.35 6.40 -0.45
N GLN A 336 16.78 7.66 -0.36
CA GLN A 336 17.99 8.14 -1.01
C GLN A 336 19.25 7.38 -0.57
N ARG A 337 19.41 7.11 0.74
CA ARG A 337 20.53 6.31 1.24
C ARG A 337 20.51 4.88 0.71
N MET A 338 19.33 4.25 0.69
CA MET A 338 19.17 2.92 0.10
C MET A 338 19.56 2.91 -1.38
N ILE A 339 19.10 3.89 -2.18
CA ILE A 339 19.48 4.01 -3.60
C ILE A 339 21.00 4.09 -3.77
N ARG A 340 21.72 4.87 -2.95
CA ARG A 340 23.20 4.93 -3.02
C ARG A 340 23.85 3.57 -2.76
N GLN A 341 23.33 2.83 -1.78
CA GLN A 341 23.83 1.49 -1.46
C GLN A 341 23.55 0.46 -2.57
N LEU A 342 22.44 0.62 -3.29
CA LEU A 342 22.04 -0.26 -4.39
C LEU A 342 22.70 0.07 -5.73
N TYR A 343 23.32 1.25 -5.87
CA TYR A 343 23.74 1.76 -7.18
C TYR A 343 24.71 0.85 -7.94
N ASP A 344 25.72 0.32 -7.24
CA ASP A 344 26.71 -0.62 -7.80
C ASP A 344 26.46 -2.08 -7.35
N ALA A 345 25.32 -2.34 -6.69
CA ALA A 345 25.00 -3.67 -6.18
C ALA A 345 24.46 -4.59 -7.29
N GLU A 346 24.76 -5.88 -7.20
CA GLU A 346 24.26 -6.89 -8.14
C GLU A 346 22.90 -7.43 -7.70
N LYS A 347 22.71 -7.60 -6.39
CA LYS A 347 21.50 -8.19 -5.81
C LYS A 347 21.13 -7.61 -4.46
N LEU A 348 19.82 -7.60 -4.20
CA LEU A 348 19.22 -7.24 -2.92
C LEU A 348 18.35 -8.39 -2.42
N PHE A 349 18.74 -9.00 -1.31
CA PHE A 349 17.86 -9.86 -0.54
C PHE A 349 17.06 -9.03 0.47
N VAL A 350 15.75 -9.26 0.55
CA VAL A 350 14.85 -8.65 1.53
C VAL A 350 14.00 -9.73 2.19
N ARG A 351 13.91 -9.67 3.52
CA ARG A 351 12.99 -10.44 4.36
C ARG A 351 12.15 -9.49 5.19
N LEU A 352 10.86 -9.46 4.95
CA LEU A 352 9.90 -8.81 5.84
C LEU A 352 9.34 -9.85 6.82
N THR A 353 9.31 -9.53 8.12
CA THR A 353 8.79 -10.42 9.16
C THR A 353 7.48 -9.89 9.73
N GLU A 354 6.40 -10.66 9.60
CA GLU A 354 5.10 -10.42 10.22
C GLU A 354 5.16 -10.53 11.75
N LYS A 355 4.13 -10.02 12.44
CA LYS A 355 4.03 -10.10 13.90
C LYS A 355 4.00 -11.55 14.44
N ASN A 356 3.44 -12.47 13.67
CA ASN A 356 3.35 -13.90 14.00
C ASN A 356 4.64 -14.67 13.67
N GLY A 357 5.69 -14.01 13.14
CA GLY A 357 6.94 -14.63 12.72
C GLY A 357 6.95 -15.16 11.29
N LYS A 358 5.85 -15.09 10.53
CA LYS A 358 5.83 -15.41 9.10
C LYS A 358 6.74 -14.45 8.34
N THR A 359 7.50 -14.96 7.39
CA THR A 359 8.47 -14.19 6.61
C THR A 359 8.06 -14.11 5.15
N HIS A 360 8.35 -12.97 4.54
CA HIS A 360 8.22 -12.72 3.11
C HIS A 360 9.60 -12.40 2.55
N ASP A 361 10.15 -13.33 1.78
CA ASP A 361 11.52 -13.29 1.30
C ASP A 361 11.54 -13.07 -0.22
N ALA A 362 12.45 -12.22 -0.69
CA ALA A 362 12.69 -11.96 -2.10
C ALA A 362 14.17 -11.66 -2.36
N THR A 363 14.71 -12.07 -3.51
CA THR A 363 16.06 -11.72 -3.95
C THR A 363 16.03 -11.03 -5.31
N PHE A 364 16.07 -9.70 -5.29
CA PHE A 364 16.04 -8.91 -6.50
C PHE A 364 17.41 -8.88 -7.18
N GLN A 365 17.45 -9.22 -8.46
CA GLN A 365 18.59 -8.94 -9.35
C GLN A 365 18.52 -7.47 -9.79
N LEU A 366 19.61 -6.72 -9.62
CA LEU A 366 19.62 -5.27 -9.78
C LEU A 366 20.17 -4.79 -11.13
N ALA A 367 20.57 -5.70 -12.03
CA ALA A 367 21.03 -5.36 -13.37
C ALA A 367 20.08 -4.39 -14.09
N GLY A 368 20.63 -3.32 -14.66
CA GLY A 368 19.89 -2.19 -15.26
C GLY A 368 19.34 -1.15 -14.27
N GLY A 369 19.53 -1.34 -12.97
CA GLY A 369 19.01 -0.45 -11.92
C GLY A 369 19.57 0.97 -11.95
N GLN A 370 20.78 1.17 -12.47
CA GLN A 370 21.43 2.47 -12.54
C GLN A 370 20.57 3.50 -13.28
N ALA A 371 19.91 3.11 -14.38
CA ALA A 371 19.01 3.99 -15.13
C ALA A 371 17.83 4.48 -14.26
N VAL A 372 17.28 3.61 -13.41
CA VAL A 372 16.19 3.94 -12.47
C VAL A 372 16.70 4.83 -11.34
N PHE A 373 17.85 4.50 -10.77
CA PHE A 373 18.45 5.24 -9.66
C PHE A 373 18.88 6.65 -10.06
N ASP A 374 19.49 6.80 -11.25
CA ASP A 374 19.86 8.10 -11.81
C ASP A 374 18.62 8.92 -12.16
N ALA A 375 17.55 8.30 -12.69
CA ALA A 375 16.28 8.98 -12.93
C ALA A 375 15.63 9.47 -11.61
N ALA A 376 15.65 8.64 -10.55
CA ALA A 376 15.18 9.03 -9.22
C ALA A 376 15.98 10.20 -8.65
N ALA A 377 17.31 10.13 -8.76
CA ALA A 377 18.25 11.16 -8.33
C ALA A 377 18.02 12.48 -9.05
N ALA A 378 17.87 12.45 -10.38
CA ALA A 378 17.59 13.61 -11.20
C ALA A 378 16.24 14.26 -10.86
N ALA A 379 15.18 13.45 -10.71
CA ALA A 379 13.84 13.94 -10.43
C ALA A 379 13.72 14.57 -9.03
N CYS A 380 14.40 14.01 -8.04
CA CYS A 380 14.35 14.47 -6.64
C CYS A 380 15.54 15.36 -6.24
N GLY A 381 16.47 15.65 -7.16
CA GLY A 381 17.58 16.57 -6.96
C GLY A 381 18.61 16.12 -5.91
N PHE A 382 18.89 14.83 -5.81
CA PHE A 382 19.92 14.29 -4.90
C PHE A 382 21.05 13.60 -5.68
N SER A 383 22.24 13.50 -5.10
CA SER A 383 23.36 12.76 -5.69
C SER A 383 23.29 11.26 -5.35
N THR A 384 23.50 10.39 -6.34
CA THR A 384 23.72 8.93 -6.14
C THR A 384 25.07 8.61 -5.52
N LEU A 385 25.95 9.60 -5.37
CA LEU A 385 27.24 9.49 -4.71
C LEU A 385 27.12 9.86 -3.22
N ASP A 386 27.98 9.27 -2.40
CA ASP A 386 28.12 9.60 -0.99
C ASP A 386 29.10 10.77 -0.81
N LEU A 387 28.64 11.97 -1.18
CA LEU A 387 29.45 13.19 -1.12
C LEU A 387 29.44 13.80 0.28
N THR A 388 30.62 14.09 0.80
CA THR A 388 30.80 14.79 2.06
C THR A 388 30.59 16.30 1.89
N ALA A 389 30.43 17.02 3.01
CA ALA A 389 30.40 18.48 2.98
C ALA A 389 31.68 19.09 2.38
N ALA A 390 32.83 18.41 2.49
CA ALA A 390 34.07 18.86 1.86
C ALA A 390 34.01 18.73 0.33
N ASP A 391 33.43 17.64 -0.17
CA ASP A 391 33.24 17.42 -1.61
C ASP A 391 32.28 18.46 -2.19
N TYR A 392 31.15 18.72 -1.51
CA TYR A 392 30.23 19.78 -1.92
C TYR A 392 30.89 21.16 -1.95
N ARG A 393 31.75 21.51 -0.97
CA ARG A 393 32.53 22.76 -0.99
C ARG A 393 33.48 22.84 -2.18
N ALA A 394 34.16 21.74 -2.50
CA ALA A 394 35.06 21.68 -3.64
C ALA A 394 34.28 21.90 -4.95
N ILE A 395 33.13 21.23 -5.12
CA ILE A 395 32.27 21.37 -6.29
C ILE A 395 31.72 22.81 -6.40
N GLN A 396 31.21 23.38 -5.29
CA GLN A 396 30.73 24.77 -5.26
C GLN A 396 31.84 25.77 -5.64
N THR A 397 33.05 25.57 -5.12
CA THR A 397 34.21 26.42 -5.44
C THR A 397 34.57 26.32 -6.92
N MET A 398 34.55 25.11 -7.48
CA MET A 398 34.84 24.88 -8.88
C MET A 398 33.78 25.52 -9.78
N LEU A 399 32.48 25.35 -9.47
CA LEU A 399 31.38 25.99 -10.19
C LEU A 399 31.53 27.52 -10.19
N ASN A 400 31.80 28.12 -9.03
CA ASN A 400 32.04 29.57 -8.93
C ASN A 400 33.27 30.00 -9.73
N SER A 401 34.36 29.23 -9.71
CA SER A 401 35.58 29.54 -10.48
C SER A 401 35.36 29.46 -11.99
N ALA A 402 34.41 28.63 -12.43
CA ALA A 402 33.99 28.51 -13.82
C ALA A 402 32.90 29.53 -14.21
N GLY A 403 32.49 30.41 -13.29
CA GLY A 403 31.52 31.48 -13.56
C GLY A 403 30.06 31.13 -13.31
N TYR A 404 29.76 29.98 -12.69
CA TYR A 404 28.41 29.60 -12.29
C TYR A 404 28.17 29.97 -10.82
N GLU A 405 27.16 30.80 -10.56
CA GLU A 405 26.83 31.33 -9.23
C GLU A 405 26.26 30.25 -8.28
N ALA A 406 27.12 29.40 -7.71
CA ALA A 406 26.74 28.32 -6.80
C ALA A 406 26.50 28.79 -5.35
N GLY A 407 26.72 30.08 -5.07
CA GLY A 407 26.65 30.66 -3.73
C GLY A 407 27.95 30.53 -2.95
N THR A 408 27.90 30.69 -1.63
CA THR A 408 29.08 30.49 -0.77
C THR A 408 29.44 29.00 -0.73
N PRO A 409 30.73 28.61 -0.95
CA PRO A 409 31.17 27.22 -0.80
C PRO A 409 31.16 26.75 0.67
N ASP A 410 29.98 26.48 1.21
CA ASP A 410 29.72 26.08 2.59
C ASP A 410 29.56 24.56 2.78
N GLY A 411 29.37 23.81 1.68
CA GLY A 411 29.16 22.38 1.68
C GLY A 411 27.70 21.98 1.82
N VAL A 412 26.78 22.95 1.78
CA VAL A 412 25.33 22.75 1.82
C VAL A 412 24.78 22.87 0.40
N TRP A 413 24.22 21.78 -0.11
CA TRP A 413 23.67 21.77 -1.47
C TRP A 413 22.28 22.41 -1.52
N GLY A 414 22.24 23.73 -1.71
CA GLY A 414 21.01 24.52 -1.80
C GLY A 414 20.53 24.79 -3.24
N ALA A 415 19.45 25.56 -3.37
CA ALA A 415 18.86 25.91 -4.67
C ALA A 415 19.84 26.63 -5.62
N GLY A 416 20.71 27.50 -5.08
CA GLY A 416 21.75 28.19 -5.85
C GLY A 416 22.79 27.23 -6.42
N SER A 417 23.32 26.32 -5.60
CA SER A 417 24.25 25.29 -6.06
C SER A 417 23.61 24.36 -7.09
N ALA A 418 22.34 23.97 -6.89
CA ALA A 418 21.62 23.16 -7.87
C ALA A 418 21.37 23.89 -9.21
N GLN A 419 21.12 25.21 -9.18
CA GLN A 419 20.99 26.02 -10.39
C GLN A 419 22.32 26.16 -11.14
N ALA A 420 23.40 26.48 -10.42
CA ALA A 420 24.74 26.55 -10.99
C ALA A 420 25.15 25.22 -11.63
N MET A 421 24.84 24.12 -10.95
CA MET A 421 25.10 22.77 -11.46
C MET A 421 24.32 22.47 -12.73
N ARG A 422 23.02 22.80 -12.81
CA ARG A 422 22.23 22.63 -14.05
C ARG A 422 22.84 23.41 -15.22
N ALA A 423 23.27 24.65 -14.96
CA ALA A 423 23.89 25.47 -15.99
C ALA A 423 25.21 24.86 -16.49
N TRP A 424 26.07 24.41 -15.57
CA TRP A 424 27.31 23.73 -15.90
C TRP A 424 27.06 22.42 -16.66
N GLN A 425 26.11 21.59 -16.21
CA GLN A 425 25.74 20.34 -16.88
C GLN A 425 25.24 20.60 -18.31
N ALA A 426 24.38 21.61 -18.50
CA ALA A 426 23.86 21.98 -19.81
C ALA A 426 24.98 22.41 -20.78
N GLU A 427 25.93 23.22 -20.31
CA GLU A 427 27.06 23.67 -21.12
C GLU A 427 28.03 22.55 -21.49
N ASN A 428 28.13 21.52 -20.64
CA ASN A 428 28.97 20.34 -20.88
C ASN A 428 28.23 19.19 -21.58
N GLY A 429 26.99 19.40 -22.04
CA GLY A 429 26.21 18.40 -22.76
C GLY A 429 25.78 17.20 -21.91
N LEU A 430 25.67 17.39 -20.59
CA LEU A 430 25.23 16.37 -19.63
C LEU A 430 23.74 16.51 -19.30
N ALA A 431 23.17 15.48 -18.68
CA ALA A 431 21.82 15.56 -18.15
C ALA A 431 21.73 16.66 -17.08
N THR A 432 20.76 17.58 -17.22
CA THR A 432 20.62 18.76 -16.34
C THR A 432 19.87 18.41 -15.06
N THR A 433 20.46 17.53 -14.24
CA THR A 433 19.87 17.01 -12.99
C THR A 433 19.90 18.04 -11.87
N GLY A 434 20.92 18.92 -11.85
CA GLY A 434 21.17 19.87 -10.78
C GLY A 434 21.76 19.25 -9.51
N ALA A 435 21.99 17.94 -9.50
CA ALA A 435 22.77 17.26 -8.48
C ALA A 435 24.12 16.84 -9.08
N PRO A 436 25.22 16.86 -8.31
CA PRO A 436 26.47 16.28 -8.77
C PRO A 436 26.29 14.77 -8.92
N ASP A 437 26.48 14.26 -10.13
CA ASP A 437 26.43 12.83 -10.44
C ASP A 437 27.80 12.35 -10.95
N ARG A 438 27.92 11.04 -11.21
CA ARG A 438 29.16 10.43 -11.70
C ARG A 438 29.65 11.07 -13.00
N ALA A 439 28.74 11.32 -13.94
CA ALA A 439 29.07 11.94 -15.22
C ALA A 439 29.63 13.35 -15.02
N SER A 440 29.03 14.10 -14.09
CA SER A 440 29.48 15.45 -13.75
C SER A 440 30.86 15.45 -13.11
N LEU A 441 31.10 14.62 -12.09
CA LEU A 441 32.40 14.58 -11.43
C LEU A 441 33.52 14.11 -12.39
N ALA A 442 33.22 13.13 -13.25
CA ALA A 442 34.16 12.68 -14.28
C ALA A 442 34.52 13.82 -15.26
N ALA A 443 33.53 14.58 -15.74
CA ALA A 443 33.77 15.75 -16.61
C ALA A 443 34.48 16.91 -15.88
N MET A 444 34.33 17.04 -14.57
CA MET A 444 35.10 17.98 -13.73
C MET A 444 36.52 17.50 -13.42
N GLY A 445 36.86 16.23 -13.71
CA GLY A 445 38.13 15.61 -13.33
C GLY A 445 38.25 15.31 -11.84
N MET A 446 37.11 15.15 -11.15
CA MET A 446 37.02 14.77 -9.74
C MET A 446 36.66 13.28 -9.69
N ASN A 447 37.61 12.41 -9.31
CA ASN A 447 37.40 10.97 -9.20
C ASN A 447 37.49 10.49 -7.75
#